data_AF-A0A961ICR4-F1
#
_entry.id   AF-A0A961ICR4-F1
#
_cell.length_a   1.000
_cell.length_b   1.000
_cell.length_c   1.000
_cell.angle_alpha   90.00
_cell.angle_beta   90.00
_cell.angle_gamma   90.00
#
_symmetry.space_group_name_H-M   'P 1'
#
loop_
_entity.id
_entity.type
_entity.pdbx_description
1 polymer ?
#
loop_
_entity_poly.entity_id
_entity_poly.type
_entity_poly.pdbx_seq_one_letter_code
_entity_poly.pdbx_strand_id
1 'polypeptide(L)'
;MRFTSRWFYLLAGLAITLISADCVAASKPTDGVLVEAESFDQHGGWKLDTQFINIMGSPYLLAHGLGQPVADAKTTVQFPSTGNYRVFVRTKDWVAPWKAPGTPGRFQLAIDGKPLDETFGTKSANWFWHDGGTVEITRPEVELSLHDLTGFEGRCDAILFTKDQSYAPPNEMAPMDQWRKAMLGLPDQPEKTKPYDLVVVGGGYSGMGAAISAAR
;
A
#
# COMPACT_ATOMS: atom_id res chain seq x y z
N MET A 1 -54.80 -31.64 53.05
CA MET A 1 -54.57 -32.24 51.72
C MET A 1 -53.30 -31.65 51.14
N ARG A 2 -52.42 -32.54 50.65
CA ARG A 2 -51.06 -32.27 50.14
C ARG A 2 -51.06 -31.24 49.01
N PHE A 3 -50.03 -30.40 48.91
CA PHE A 3 -49.31 -30.17 47.65
C PHE A 3 -47.94 -29.54 47.94
N THR A 4 -46.90 -30.33 47.68
CA THR A 4 -45.50 -29.95 47.60
C THR A 4 -45.20 -29.31 46.23
N SER A 5 -44.41 -28.24 46.17
CA SER A 5 -43.53 -28.05 44.99
C SER A 5 -42.25 -27.33 45.41
N ARG A 6 -41.13 -28.02 45.17
CA ARG A 6 -39.76 -27.54 45.33
C ARG A 6 -39.45 -26.65 44.12
N TRP A 7 -39.00 -25.43 44.34
CA TRP A 7 -38.43 -24.60 43.29
C TRP A 7 -36.96 -25.00 43.11
N PHE A 8 -36.68 -25.79 42.08
CA PHE A 8 -35.33 -25.99 41.56
C PHE A 8 -35.08 -24.91 40.52
N TYR A 9 -34.24 -23.92 40.84
CA TYR A 9 -33.65 -23.05 39.83
C TYR A 9 -32.44 -23.76 39.24
N LEU A 10 -32.53 -24.18 37.97
CA LEU A 10 -31.39 -24.57 37.16
C LEU A 10 -30.61 -23.29 36.79
N LEU A 11 -29.38 -23.16 37.31
CA LEU A 11 -28.38 -22.23 36.78
C LEU A 11 -27.84 -22.80 35.46
N ALA A 12 -28.36 -22.31 34.34
CA ALA A 12 -27.72 -22.51 33.04
C ALA A 12 -26.55 -21.52 32.91
N GLY A 13 -25.32 -22.01 33.13
CA GLY A 13 -24.11 -21.24 32.87
C GLY A 13 -23.91 -21.07 31.37
N LEU A 14 -24.13 -19.85 30.87
CA LEU A 14 -23.77 -19.48 29.50
C LEU A 14 -22.26 -19.20 29.48
N ALA A 15 -21.47 -20.20 29.06
CA ALA A 15 -20.05 -19.99 28.79
C ALA A 15 -19.92 -19.16 27.50
N ILE A 16 -19.72 -17.85 27.65
CA ILE A 16 -19.32 -16.98 26.55
C ILE A 16 -17.84 -17.23 26.31
N THR A 17 -17.51 -18.09 25.34
CA THR A 17 -16.16 -18.15 24.79
C THR A 17 -15.91 -16.86 24.03
N LEU A 18 -15.15 -15.95 24.65
CA LEU A 18 -14.48 -14.84 23.99
C LEU A 18 -13.52 -15.46 22.96
N ILE A 19 -13.93 -15.51 21.70
CA ILE A 19 -13.00 -15.72 20.60
C ILE A 19 -12.21 -14.41 20.51
N SER A 20 -11.00 -14.41 21.05
CA SER A 20 -10.00 -13.40 20.76
C SER A 20 -9.90 -13.32 19.23
N ALA A 21 -10.23 -12.16 18.66
CA ALA A 21 -9.89 -11.89 17.27
C ALA A 21 -8.37 -11.74 17.21
N ASP A 22 -7.66 -12.86 17.15
CA ASP A 22 -6.25 -12.85 16.80
C ASP A 22 -6.18 -12.25 15.40
N CYS A 23 -5.59 -11.06 15.32
CA CYS A 23 -5.31 -10.37 14.07
C CYS A 23 -4.38 -11.30 13.28
N VAL A 24 -4.92 -12.11 12.36
CA VAL A 24 -4.10 -12.94 11.49
C VAL A 24 -3.26 -11.98 10.65
N ALA A 25 -1.96 -11.92 10.94
CA ALA A 25 -1.02 -11.14 10.14
C ALA A 25 -1.11 -11.61 8.69
N ALA A 26 -1.28 -10.67 7.76
CA ALA A 26 -1.36 -11.02 6.35
C ALA A 26 -0.03 -11.63 5.91
N SER A 27 -0.07 -12.86 5.38
CA SER A 27 1.14 -13.57 4.95
C SER A 27 1.70 -12.93 3.68
N LYS A 28 3.02 -12.75 3.62
CA LYS A 28 3.70 -12.31 2.39
C LYS A 28 3.69 -13.44 1.35
N PRO A 29 3.49 -13.16 0.04
CA PRO A 29 3.56 -14.18 -0.99
C PRO A 29 4.99 -14.71 -1.17
N THR A 30 5.12 -15.98 -1.51
CA THR A 30 6.40 -16.57 -1.92
C THR A 30 6.84 -15.95 -3.25
N ASP A 31 8.12 -15.58 -3.34
CA ASP A 31 8.72 -14.92 -4.52
C ASP A 31 8.04 -13.61 -4.94
N GLY A 32 7.33 -12.96 -4.00
CA GLY A 32 6.70 -11.67 -4.24
C GLY A 32 7.72 -10.54 -4.33
N VAL A 33 7.46 -9.57 -5.20
CA VAL A 33 8.24 -8.34 -5.33
C VAL A 33 7.31 -7.16 -5.03
N LEU A 34 7.58 -6.44 -3.94
CA LEU A 34 6.93 -5.19 -3.62
C LEU A 34 7.84 -4.04 -4.03
N VAL A 35 7.30 -3.11 -4.80
CA VAL A 35 7.98 -1.91 -5.27
C VAL A 35 7.20 -0.71 -4.77
N GLU A 36 7.77 0.02 -3.81
CA GLU A 36 7.20 1.27 -3.30
C GLU A 36 7.47 2.38 -4.34
N ALA A 37 6.42 3.06 -4.80
CA ALA A 37 6.52 4.00 -5.92
C ALA A 37 7.40 5.20 -5.57
N GLU A 38 7.39 5.65 -4.31
CA GLU A 38 8.29 6.69 -3.82
C GLU A 38 9.77 6.37 -3.97
N SER A 39 10.11 5.07 -4.03
CA SER A 39 11.47 4.56 -4.15
C SER A 39 11.91 4.38 -5.61
N PHE A 40 11.13 4.87 -6.58
CA PHE A 40 11.56 4.88 -7.98
C PHE A 40 12.83 5.74 -8.16
N ASP A 41 13.80 5.21 -8.91
CA ASP A 41 15.08 5.89 -9.17
C ASP A 41 14.90 7.26 -9.85
N GLN A 42 13.88 7.36 -10.71
CA GLN A 42 13.53 8.58 -11.43
C GLN A 42 12.03 8.83 -11.30
N HIS A 43 11.65 9.96 -10.70
CA HIS A 43 10.23 10.32 -10.63
C HIS A 43 9.71 10.99 -11.91
N GLY A 44 10.61 11.40 -12.82
CA GLY A 44 10.22 12.15 -14.01
C GLY A 44 9.45 13.41 -13.64
N GLY A 45 8.21 13.53 -14.12
CA GLY A 45 7.30 14.61 -13.75
C GLY A 45 6.36 14.28 -12.57
N TRP A 46 6.36 13.04 -12.09
CA TRP A 46 5.61 12.65 -10.89
C TRP A 46 6.20 13.29 -9.64
N LYS A 47 5.35 13.60 -8.67
CA LYS A 47 5.72 14.23 -7.41
C LYS A 47 5.48 13.29 -6.25
N LEU A 48 6.43 13.25 -5.33
CA LEU A 48 6.25 12.61 -4.04
C LEU A 48 5.22 13.41 -3.22
N ASP A 49 4.13 12.77 -2.84
CA ASP A 49 3.07 13.36 -2.04
C ASP A 49 2.88 12.60 -0.73
N THR A 50 2.64 13.34 0.36
CA THR A 50 2.59 12.83 1.73
C THR A 50 1.22 12.99 2.38
N GLN A 51 0.21 13.48 1.64
CA GLN A 51 -1.11 13.84 2.17
C GLN A 51 -1.82 12.66 2.86
N PHE A 52 -1.54 11.43 2.42
CA PHE A 52 -2.23 10.22 2.89
C PHE A 52 -1.38 9.31 3.77
N ILE A 53 -0.19 9.74 4.25
CA ILE A 53 0.68 8.89 5.09
C ILE A 53 -0.06 8.37 6.33
N ASN A 54 -0.87 9.19 6.98
CA ASN A 54 -1.62 8.78 8.18
C ASN A 54 -2.73 7.74 7.91
N ILE A 55 -3.07 7.50 6.63
CA ILE A 55 -4.10 6.56 6.20
C ILE A 55 -3.47 5.32 5.53
N MET A 56 -2.37 5.50 4.80
CA MET A 56 -1.72 4.43 4.03
C MET A 56 -0.46 3.87 4.66
N GLY A 57 0.17 4.60 5.57
CA GLY A 57 1.48 4.29 6.13
C GLY A 57 2.66 4.66 5.23
N SER A 58 2.42 5.18 4.02
CA SER A 58 3.45 5.50 3.00
C SER A 58 3.10 6.77 2.23
N PRO A 59 4.11 7.50 1.71
CA PRO A 59 3.90 8.48 0.63
C PRO A 59 3.56 7.76 -0.68
N TYR A 60 3.28 8.53 -1.73
CA TYR A 60 2.95 7.98 -3.05
C TYR A 60 3.42 8.93 -4.16
N LEU A 61 3.48 8.45 -5.40
CA LEU A 61 3.72 9.30 -6.56
C LEU A 61 2.42 9.85 -7.13
N LEU A 62 2.43 11.16 -7.43
CA LEU A 62 1.32 11.95 -7.95
C LEU A 62 1.69 12.60 -9.29
N ALA A 63 0.93 12.31 -10.34
CA ALA A 63 1.06 12.95 -11.66
C ALA A 63 0.31 14.30 -11.70
N HIS A 64 0.93 15.36 -11.18
CA HIS A 64 0.33 16.71 -11.13
C HIS A 64 0.77 17.57 -12.34
N GLY A 65 0.23 17.24 -13.52
CA GLY A 65 0.58 17.88 -14.80
C GLY A 65 -0.33 19.03 -15.25
N LEU A 66 -1.31 19.42 -14.42
CA LEU A 66 -2.30 20.46 -14.73
C LEU A 66 -3.05 20.21 -16.06
N GLY A 67 -3.39 18.95 -16.33
CA GLY A 67 -4.10 18.52 -17.54
C GLY A 67 -3.21 18.24 -18.74
N GLN A 68 -1.89 18.26 -18.57
CA GLN A 68 -0.92 17.74 -19.55
C GLN A 68 -0.19 16.54 -18.95
N PRO A 69 -0.15 15.39 -19.63
CA PRO A 69 0.59 14.23 -19.15
C PRO A 69 2.02 14.56 -18.73
N VAL A 70 2.42 14.09 -17.55
CA VAL A 70 3.77 14.29 -17.04
C VAL A 70 4.75 13.25 -17.59
N ALA A 71 6.05 13.56 -17.55
CA ALA A 71 7.09 12.59 -17.92
C ALA A 71 7.07 11.36 -16.99
N ASP A 72 7.31 10.18 -17.56
CA ASP A 72 7.25 8.90 -16.85
C ASP A 72 8.17 8.84 -15.63
N ALA A 73 7.69 8.21 -14.57
CA ALA A 73 8.55 7.73 -13.48
C ALA A 73 9.11 6.36 -13.86
N LYS A 74 10.37 6.08 -13.52
CA LYS A 74 11.08 4.85 -13.86
C LYS A 74 11.90 4.29 -12.70
N THR A 75 12.03 2.98 -12.66
CA THR A 75 12.94 2.25 -11.76
C THR A 75 13.32 0.91 -12.35
N THR A 76 14.43 0.33 -11.92
CA THR A 76 14.82 -1.05 -12.27
C THR A 76 14.71 -1.94 -11.04
N VAL A 77 14.05 -3.09 -11.19
CA VAL A 77 13.83 -4.04 -10.09
C VAL A 77 14.38 -5.42 -10.41
N GLN A 78 14.77 -6.14 -9.37
CA GLN A 78 15.25 -7.53 -9.47
C GLN A 78 14.15 -8.49 -9.03
N PHE A 79 13.76 -9.37 -9.94
CA PHE A 79 12.85 -10.47 -9.68
C PHE A 79 13.63 -11.71 -9.22
N PRO A 80 13.11 -12.44 -8.22
CA PRO A 80 13.78 -13.64 -7.70
C PRO A 80 13.83 -14.79 -8.72
N SER A 81 12.92 -14.81 -9.69
CA SER A 81 12.92 -15.78 -10.80
C SER A 81 12.04 -15.31 -11.96
N THR A 82 12.24 -15.90 -13.15
CA THR A 82 11.39 -15.67 -14.32
C THR A 82 10.07 -16.44 -14.23
N GLY A 83 9.09 -16.08 -15.07
CA GLY A 83 7.80 -16.77 -15.20
C GLY A 83 6.61 -15.82 -15.06
N ASN A 84 5.43 -16.40 -14.85
CA ASN A 84 4.18 -15.63 -14.78
C ASN A 84 3.95 -15.04 -13.39
N TYR A 85 3.71 -13.73 -13.35
CA TYR A 85 3.40 -12.96 -12.15
C TYR A 85 2.04 -12.29 -12.30
N ARG A 86 1.21 -12.35 -11.26
CA ARG A 86 0.06 -11.46 -11.12
C ARG A 86 0.54 -10.12 -10.60
N VAL A 87 -0.01 -9.04 -11.16
CA VAL A 87 0.39 -7.66 -10.85
C VAL A 87 -0.76 -6.94 -10.16
N PHE A 88 -0.46 -6.21 -9.09
CA PHE A 88 -1.38 -5.31 -8.44
C PHE A 88 -0.75 -3.93 -8.29
N VAL A 89 -1.52 -2.88 -8.53
CA VAL A 89 -1.09 -1.49 -8.30
C VAL A 89 -1.95 -0.89 -7.21
N ARG A 90 -1.33 -0.41 -6.12
CA ARG A 90 -2.04 0.30 -5.07
C ARG A 90 -2.33 1.73 -5.50
N THR A 91 -3.60 2.04 -5.67
CA THR A 91 -4.07 3.31 -6.25
C THR A 91 -5.48 3.65 -5.75
N LYS A 92 -6.00 4.80 -6.17
CA LYS A 92 -7.41 5.17 -6.06
C LYS A 92 -7.82 6.07 -7.22
N ASP A 93 -9.07 5.97 -7.61
CA ASP A 93 -9.75 7.04 -8.34
C ASP A 93 -10.09 8.15 -7.35
N TRP A 94 -9.48 9.31 -7.55
CA TRP A 94 -9.63 10.42 -6.62
C TRP A 94 -10.95 11.15 -6.76
N VAL A 95 -11.62 11.12 -7.91
CA VAL A 95 -12.92 11.80 -8.08
C VAL A 95 -14.11 10.93 -7.70
N ALA A 96 -13.91 9.61 -7.63
CA ALA A 96 -14.95 8.65 -7.28
C ALA A 96 -15.72 8.95 -5.98
N PRO A 97 -15.15 9.52 -4.89
CA PRO A 97 -15.92 9.92 -3.71
C PRO A 97 -17.07 10.89 -4.01
N TRP A 98 -16.93 11.72 -5.05
CA TRP A 98 -17.94 12.69 -5.47
C TRP A 98 -18.84 12.18 -6.60
N LYS A 99 -18.67 10.92 -7.03
CA LYS A 99 -19.39 10.33 -8.17
C LYS A 99 -19.29 11.19 -9.44
N ALA A 100 -18.17 11.90 -9.60
CA ALA A 100 -17.94 12.71 -10.80
C ALA A 100 -17.83 11.79 -12.03
N PRO A 101 -18.29 12.25 -13.21
CA PRO A 101 -18.13 11.48 -14.43
C PRO A 101 -16.66 11.40 -14.85
N GLY A 102 -16.24 10.22 -15.31
CA GLY A 102 -14.88 9.97 -15.77
C GLY A 102 -13.88 9.68 -14.66
N THR A 103 -12.62 9.48 -15.06
CA THR A 103 -11.51 9.07 -14.18
C THR A 103 -10.27 9.87 -14.54
N PRO A 104 -10.12 11.12 -14.07
CA PRO A 104 -9.08 12.01 -14.56
C PRO A 104 -7.68 11.61 -14.10
N GLY A 105 -7.51 10.77 -13.07
CA GLY A 105 -6.20 10.28 -12.62
C GLY A 105 -5.75 8.97 -13.27
N ARG A 106 -6.01 8.78 -14.56
CA ARG A 106 -5.64 7.53 -15.27
C ARG A 106 -4.15 7.47 -15.59
N PHE A 107 -3.59 6.27 -15.45
CA PHE A 107 -2.20 5.98 -15.82
C PHE A 107 -2.05 4.50 -16.21
N GLN A 108 -0.91 4.17 -16.80
CA GLN A 108 -0.50 2.79 -17.09
C GLN A 108 0.80 2.46 -16.36
N LEU A 109 0.94 1.17 -16.03
CA LEU A 109 2.22 0.57 -15.70
C LEU A 109 2.80 -0.03 -16.98
N ALA A 110 4.07 0.19 -17.26
CA ALA A 110 4.81 -0.53 -18.29
C ALA A 110 5.94 -1.37 -17.70
N ILE A 111 6.18 -2.51 -18.32
CA ILE A 111 7.20 -3.49 -17.95
C ILE A 111 8.11 -3.66 -19.16
N ASP A 112 9.40 -3.34 -19.00
CA ASP A 112 10.38 -3.30 -20.09
C ASP A 112 9.88 -2.46 -21.29
N GLY A 113 9.28 -1.31 -20.99
CA GLY A 113 8.74 -0.38 -21.98
C GLY A 113 7.41 -0.83 -22.63
N LYS A 114 6.89 -2.02 -22.29
CA LYS A 114 5.59 -2.48 -22.77
C LYS A 114 4.48 -2.14 -21.76
N PRO A 115 3.53 -1.25 -22.10
CA PRO A 115 2.41 -0.95 -21.20
C PRO A 115 1.49 -2.15 -21.01
N LEU A 116 0.93 -2.28 -19.82
CA LEU A 116 -0.17 -3.21 -19.55
C LEU A 116 -1.47 -2.72 -20.21
N ASP A 117 -2.33 -3.67 -20.58
CA ASP A 117 -3.65 -3.36 -21.15
C ASP A 117 -4.56 -2.67 -20.12
N GLU A 118 -4.39 -2.97 -18.82
CA GLU A 118 -5.19 -2.37 -17.76
C GLU A 118 -4.80 -0.90 -17.54
N THR A 119 -5.82 -0.05 -17.40
CA THR A 119 -5.67 1.35 -17.02
C THR A 119 -6.00 1.56 -15.54
N PHE A 120 -5.01 2.03 -14.78
CA PHE A 120 -5.08 2.18 -13.33
C PHE A 120 -5.70 3.52 -12.91
N GLY A 121 -6.08 3.61 -11.63
CA GLY A 121 -6.67 4.81 -11.04
C GLY A 121 -8.16 5.00 -11.38
N THR A 122 -8.90 3.91 -11.63
CA THR A 122 -10.25 3.96 -12.21
C THR A 122 -11.37 3.24 -11.47
N LYS A 123 -11.07 2.44 -10.43
CA LYS A 123 -12.07 1.48 -9.90
C LYS A 123 -12.60 1.79 -8.50
N SER A 124 -11.90 2.59 -7.68
CA SER A 124 -12.24 2.74 -6.26
C SER A 124 -11.99 4.15 -5.74
N ALA A 125 -12.93 4.65 -4.94
CA ALA A 125 -12.80 5.89 -4.16
C ALA A 125 -11.77 5.79 -3.02
N ASN A 126 -11.57 4.58 -2.50
CA ASN A 126 -10.62 4.26 -1.44
C ASN A 126 -9.33 3.69 -2.03
N TRP A 127 -8.22 3.91 -1.33
CA TRP A 127 -6.96 3.23 -1.63
C TRP A 127 -7.13 1.72 -1.59
N PHE A 128 -6.76 1.06 -2.67
CA PHE A 128 -6.90 -0.38 -2.81
C PHE A 128 -5.89 -0.95 -3.81
N TRP A 129 -5.72 -2.26 -3.81
CA TRP A 129 -4.97 -2.99 -4.84
C TRP A 129 -5.81 -3.19 -6.10
N HIS A 130 -5.50 -2.42 -7.14
CA HIS A 130 -6.08 -2.54 -8.47
C HIS A 130 -5.36 -3.68 -9.22
N ASP A 131 -6.09 -4.72 -9.56
CA ASP A 131 -5.59 -5.88 -10.31
C ASP A 131 -5.19 -5.50 -11.75
N GLY A 132 -3.94 -5.73 -12.09
CA GLY A 132 -3.36 -5.49 -13.41
C GLY A 132 -3.29 -6.74 -14.30
N GLY A 133 -3.79 -7.88 -13.81
CA GLY A 133 -3.73 -9.16 -14.52
C GLY A 133 -2.38 -9.87 -14.38
N THR A 134 -2.11 -10.78 -15.32
CA THR A 134 -0.90 -11.63 -15.31
C THR A 134 0.06 -11.20 -16.40
N VAL A 135 1.36 -11.14 -16.06
CA VAL A 135 2.46 -10.77 -16.95
C VAL A 135 3.55 -11.82 -16.91
N GLU A 136 4.27 -12.00 -18.01
CA GLU A 136 5.43 -12.88 -18.06
C GLU A 136 6.72 -12.08 -17.86
N ILE A 137 7.48 -12.44 -16.83
CA ILE A 137 8.81 -11.88 -16.56
C ILE A 137 9.85 -12.83 -17.15
N THR A 138 10.55 -12.39 -18.19
CA THR A 138 11.47 -13.24 -18.97
C THR A 138 12.92 -13.12 -18.54
N ARG A 139 13.26 -12.10 -17.74
CA ARG A 139 14.59 -11.84 -17.19
C ARG A 139 14.49 -11.30 -15.75
N PRO A 140 15.49 -11.55 -14.88
CA PRO A 140 15.44 -11.09 -13.49
C PRO A 140 15.43 -9.57 -13.34
N GLU A 141 16.22 -8.85 -14.13
CA GLU A 141 16.29 -7.40 -14.09
C GLU A 141 15.27 -6.79 -15.05
N VAL A 142 14.35 -5.97 -14.54
CA VAL A 142 13.21 -5.44 -15.28
C VAL A 142 13.06 -3.94 -15.03
N GLU A 143 12.87 -3.15 -16.10
CA GLU A 143 12.50 -1.74 -15.98
C GLU A 143 10.98 -1.64 -15.77
N LEU A 144 10.57 -0.88 -14.76
CA LEU A 144 9.18 -0.49 -14.55
C LEU A 144 9.03 1.00 -14.85
N SER A 145 7.93 1.39 -15.49
CA SER A 145 7.58 2.80 -15.64
C SER A 145 6.11 3.09 -15.40
N LEU A 146 5.84 4.27 -14.81
CA LEU A 146 4.49 4.82 -14.65
C LEU A 146 4.26 5.87 -15.72
N HIS A 147 3.30 5.59 -16.61
CA HIS A 147 2.93 6.46 -17.71
C HIS A 147 1.61 7.17 -17.40
N ASP A 148 1.67 8.48 -17.19
CA ASP A 148 0.48 9.30 -16.99
C ASP A 148 -0.27 9.49 -18.31
N LEU A 149 -1.59 9.27 -18.30
CA LEU A 149 -2.43 9.40 -19.49
C LEU A 149 -3.17 10.73 -19.58
N THR A 150 -3.05 11.58 -18.56
CA THR A 150 -4.04 12.65 -18.33
C THR A 150 -3.44 13.97 -17.86
N GLY A 151 -2.36 13.95 -17.10
CA GLY A 151 -1.87 15.14 -16.40
C GLY A 151 -2.68 15.53 -15.18
N PHE A 152 -3.62 14.70 -14.75
CA PHE A 152 -4.64 15.11 -13.79
C PHE A 152 -4.74 14.19 -12.57
N GLU A 153 -3.64 14.15 -11.84
CA GLU A 153 -3.50 13.53 -10.52
C GLU A 153 -3.65 12.01 -10.54
N GLY A 154 -2.96 11.33 -11.46
CA GLY A 154 -2.70 9.90 -11.33
C GLY A 154 -1.96 9.60 -10.02
N ARG A 155 -2.35 8.54 -9.31
CA ARG A 155 -1.81 8.20 -7.98
C ARG A 155 -1.30 6.77 -7.95
N CYS A 156 -0.03 6.57 -7.66
CA CYS A 156 0.54 5.24 -7.48
C CYS A 156 1.31 5.19 -6.17
N ASP A 157 0.88 4.32 -5.26
CA ASP A 157 1.52 4.09 -3.97
C ASP A 157 2.54 2.96 -4.07
N ALA A 158 2.12 1.78 -4.54
CA ALA A 158 3.00 0.62 -4.64
C ALA A 158 2.59 -0.32 -5.77
N ILE A 159 3.52 -1.17 -6.20
CA ILE A 159 3.30 -2.22 -7.17
C ILE A 159 3.70 -3.55 -6.54
N LEU A 160 2.81 -4.53 -6.58
CA LEU A 160 3.08 -5.89 -6.12
C LEU A 160 3.08 -6.84 -7.33
N PHE A 161 4.13 -7.63 -7.43
CA PHE A 161 4.19 -8.81 -8.28
C PHE A 161 4.17 -10.06 -7.40
N THR A 162 3.39 -11.06 -7.77
CA THR A 162 3.35 -12.35 -7.07
C THR A 162 3.16 -13.52 -8.04
N LYS A 163 3.83 -14.63 -7.78
CA LYS A 163 3.58 -15.88 -8.54
C LYS A 163 2.32 -16.60 -8.09
N ASP A 164 1.85 -16.35 -6.86
CA ASP A 164 0.58 -16.89 -6.36
C ASP A 164 -0.60 -16.16 -7.04
N GLN A 165 -1.21 -16.86 -8.01
CA GLN A 165 -2.32 -16.32 -8.79
C GLN A 165 -3.59 -16.11 -7.97
N SER A 166 -3.70 -16.73 -6.79
CA SER A 166 -4.85 -16.58 -5.89
C SER A 166 -4.65 -15.53 -4.81
N TYR A 167 -3.46 -14.94 -4.75
CA TYR A 167 -3.07 -14.02 -3.69
C TYR A 167 -3.92 -12.74 -3.70
N ALA A 168 -4.34 -12.32 -2.51
CA ALA A 168 -5.03 -11.06 -2.28
C ALA A 168 -4.22 -10.25 -1.25
N PRO A 169 -3.62 -9.11 -1.62
CA PRO A 169 -2.83 -8.33 -0.68
C PRO A 169 -3.74 -7.63 0.35
N PRO A 170 -3.27 -7.40 1.58
CA PRO A 170 -4.08 -6.73 2.60
C PRO A 170 -4.37 -5.28 2.20
N ASN A 171 -5.56 -4.78 2.55
CA ASN A 171 -5.95 -3.37 2.39
C ASN A 171 -6.09 -2.61 3.73
N GLU A 172 -6.21 -3.34 4.85
CA GLU A 172 -6.35 -2.74 6.17
C GLU A 172 -4.99 -2.33 6.74
N MET A 173 -4.94 -1.20 7.45
CA MET A 173 -3.68 -0.56 7.88
C MET A 173 -2.81 -1.45 8.77
N ALA A 174 -3.38 -2.04 9.83
CA ALA A 174 -2.62 -2.87 10.78
C ALA A 174 -1.97 -4.11 10.12
N PRO A 175 -2.71 -4.97 9.38
CA PRO A 175 -2.09 -6.10 8.69
C PRO A 175 -1.17 -5.65 7.54
N MET A 176 -1.41 -4.48 6.94
CA MET A 176 -0.57 -3.94 5.86
C MET A 176 0.79 -3.46 6.34
N ASP A 177 0.90 -2.82 7.51
CA ASP A 177 2.19 -2.36 8.04
C ASP A 177 3.15 -3.55 8.27
N GLN A 178 2.66 -4.59 8.95
CA GLN A 178 3.43 -5.82 9.16
C GLN A 178 3.78 -6.51 7.85
N TRP A 179 2.81 -6.61 6.93
CA TRP A 179 3.01 -7.21 5.62
C TRP A 179 4.06 -6.47 4.79
N ARG A 180 4.01 -5.12 4.76
CA ARG A 180 4.99 -4.29 4.05
C ARG A 180 6.38 -4.47 4.62
N LYS A 181 6.54 -4.42 5.94
CA LYS A 181 7.84 -4.69 6.60
C LYS A 181 8.39 -6.06 6.22
N ALA A 182 7.54 -7.08 6.25
CA ALA A 182 7.92 -8.44 5.86
C ALA A 182 8.29 -8.57 4.37
N MET A 183 7.62 -7.83 3.48
CA MET A 183 7.95 -7.77 2.04
C MET A 183 9.29 -7.05 1.79
N LEU A 184 9.58 -6.00 2.53
CA LEU A 184 10.79 -5.17 2.40
C LEU A 184 11.98 -5.69 3.21
N GLY A 185 11.82 -6.80 3.95
CA GLY A 185 12.86 -7.35 4.82
C GLY A 185 13.21 -6.45 6.01
N LEU A 186 12.29 -5.58 6.42
CA LEU A 186 12.46 -4.67 7.56
C LEU A 186 12.07 -5.35 8.88
N PRO A 187 12.72 -4.98 10.00
CA PRO A 187 12.35 -5.50 11.30
C PRO A 187 10.98 -4.99 11.75
N ASP A 188 10.25 -5.79 12.53
CA ASP A 188 8.94 -5.41 13.09
C ASP A 188 9.02 -4.18 14.01
N GLN A 189 10.14 -4.07 14.71
CA GLN A 189 10.44 -2.98 15.64
C GLN A 189 11.58 -2.12 15.09
N PRO A 190 11.52 -0.79 15.26
CA PRO A 190 12.62 0.09 14.92
C PRO A 190 13.92 -0.34 15.60
N GLU A 191 15.02 -0.28 14.86
CA GLU A 191 16.33 -0.59 15.41
C GLU A 191 16.70 0.41 16.52
N LYS A 192 17.04 -0.11 17.70
CA LYS A 192 17.56 0.71 18.80
C LYS A 192 19.04 0.98 18.53
N THR A 193 19.33 2.17 18.01
CA THR A 193 20.71 2.55 17.65
C THR A 193 21.51 3.02 18.85
N LYS A 194 21.15 4.17 19.43
CA LYS A 194 21.84 4.80 20.57
C LYS A 194 20.84 5.64 21.39
N PRO A 195 21.13 5.96 22.66
CA PRO A 195 20.33 6.92 23.41
C PRO A 195 20.42 8.31 22.76
N TYR A 196 19.31 9.04 22.78
CA TYR A 196 19.21 10.42 22.35
C TYR A 196 18.61 11.25 23.49
N ASP A 197 19.15 12.43 23.73
CA ASP A 197 18.61 13.37 24.73
C ASP A 197 17.30 14.02 24.25
N LEU A 198 17.16 14.20 22.93
CA LEU A 198 15.94 14.65 22.27
C LEU A 198 15.77 13.97 20.90
N VAL A 199 14.52 13.57 20.61
CA VAL A 199 14.09 13.15 19.28
C VAL A 199 12.99 14.10 18.81
N VAL A 200 13.17 14.72 17.65
CA VAL A 200 12.16 15.57 17.02
C VAL A 200 11.54 14.81 15.84
N VAL A 201 10.23 14.58 15.90
CA VAL A 201 9.47 13.89 14.86
C VAL A 201 8.62 14.91 14.11
N GLY A 202 8.88 15.07 12.81
CA GLY A 202 8.15 15.98 11.91
C GLY A 202 8.94 17.23 11.51
N GLY A 203 8.91 17.57 10.21
CA GLY A 203 9.69 18.66 9.62
C GLY A 203 8.95 20.00 9.46
N GLY A 204 7.83 20.20 10.16
CA GLY A 204 7.10 21.47 10.14
C GLY A 204 7.87 22.61 10.83
N TYR A 205 7.37 23.85 10.76
CA TYR A 205 8.04 25.02 11.35
C TYR A 205 8.41 24.84 12.82
N SER A 206 7.52 24.24 13.62
CA SER A 206 7.78 23.93 15.04
C SER A 206 8.86 22.86 15.22
N GLY A 207 8.80 21.78 14.44
CA GLY A 207 9.79 20.69 14.48
C GLY A 207 11.17 21.16 14.05
N MET A 208 11.27 21.90 12.95
CA MET A 208 12.53 22.51 12.50
C MET A 208 13.13 23.44 13.57
N GLY A 209 12.31 24.28 14.20
CA GLY A 209 12.75 25.15 15.30
C GLY A 209 13.26 24.36 16.50
N ALA A 210 12.54 23.32 16.91
CA ALA A 210 12.94 22.44 18.01
C ALA A 210 14.24 21.69 17.71
N ALA A 211 14.40 21.15 16.49
CA ALA A 211 15.60 20.43 16.07
C ALA A 211 16.84 21.34 16.07
N ILE A 212 16.72 22.56 15.54
CA ILE A 212 17.82 23.53 15.54
C ILE A 212 18.18 23.94 16.97
N SER A 213 17.19 24.16 17.84
CA SER A 213 17.44 24.53 19.23
C SER A 213 18.13 23.42 20.01
N ALA A 214 17.82 22.15 19.71
CA ALA A 214 18.41 20.98 20.37
C ALA A 214 19.78 20.58 19.85
N ALA A 215 20.18 21.08 18.67
CA ALA A 215 21.51 20.88 18.10
C ALA A 215 22.58 21.81 18.70
N ARG A 216 22.21 22.71 19.60
CA ARG A 216 23.10 23.64 20.31
C ARG A 216 23.44 23.10 21.69
#